data_AF-A0A2N5VYH0-F1
#
_entry.id   AF-A0A2N5VYH0-F1
#
_cell.length_a   1.000
_cell.length_b   1.000
_cell.length_c   1.000
_cell.angle_alpha   90.00
_cell.angle_beta   90.00
_cell.angle_gamma   90.00
#
_symmetry.space_group_name_H-M   'P 1'
#
loop_
_entity.id
_entity.type
_entity.pdbx_description
1 polymer ?
#
loop_
_entity_poly.entity_id
_entity_poly.type
_entity_poly.pdbx_seq_one_letter_code
_entity_poly.pdbx_strand_id
1 'polypeptide(L)'
;MLELEKIQPFLRDGSHEQTKTPIDLHMLRGYEMNTLISYNAAVKKLGKSMEAKGVKDFKLPLSCDNIYNFCYWAGREEGKQEEQDVTAKTLDKYLYGLKAWHLFHKKQYPTVSDARVKVMLRASAKEAAEAPTKEKKEAALLDLSLVAFWSLARLGELTYHSERGPPSERSEVRKQDALVRDHHSKAKISLRDAKTSKPGETQELILLAQNHCLCPVQALLRRMKEASLPEDSQKTHYSGTTTKGALGRT
;
A
#
# COMPACT_ATOMS: atom_id res chain seq x y z
N MET A 1 -29.74 16.24 -6.33
CA MET A 1 -30.02 16.07 -7.78
C MET A 1 -29.19 14.90 -8.29
N LEU A 2 -29.71 14.08 -9.20
CA LEU A 2 -29.03 12.85 -9.64
C LEU A 2 -28.00 13.20 -10.74
N GLU A 3 -26.71 13.11 -10.42
CA GLU A 3 -25.62 13.56 -11.31
C GLU A 3 -25.15 12.43 -12.25
N LEU A 4 -25.95 12.12 -13.28
CA LEU A 4 -25.72 11.00 -14.20
C LEU A 4 -24.34 11.02 -14.88
N GLU A 5 -23.77 12.20 -15.10
CA GLU A 5 -22.44 12.38 -15.69
C GLU A 5 -21.31 11.73 -14.86
N LYS A 6 -21.50 11.62 -13.54
CA LYS A 6 -20.50 11.01 -12.63
C LYS A 6 -20.53 9.48 -12.64
N ILE A 7 -21.54 8.86 -13.25
CA ILE A 7 -21.79 7.41 -13.17
C ILE A 7 -21.92 6.73 -14.54
N GLN A 8 -21.33 7.33 -15.58
CA GLN A 8 -21.42 6.85 -16.96
C GLN A 8 -21.10 5.35 -17.15
N PRO A 9 -19.98 4.79 -16.63
CA PRO A 9 -19.74 3.35 -16.69
C PRO A 9 -20.89 2.49 -16.14
N PHE A 10 -21.49 2.85 -15.01
CA PHE A 10 -22.62 2.12 -14.43
C PHE A 10 -23.87 2.16 -15.33
N LEU A 11 -24.05 3.24 -16.09
CA LEU A 11 -25.18 3.39 -16.99
C LEU A 11 -25.05 2.53 -18.27
N ARG A 12 -23.87 2.01 -18.60
CA ARG A 12 -23.66 1.17 -19.80
C ARG A 12 -24.02 -0.30 -19.54
N ASP A 13 -24.54 -0.99 -20.56
CA ASP A 13 -24.70 -2.46 -20.55
C ASP A 13 -23.41 -3.08 -21.09
N GLY A 14 -22.48 -3.39 -20.18
CA GLY A 14 -21.13 -3.77 -20.57
C GLY A 14 -20.36 -2.60 -21.18
N SER A 15 -19.83 -2.80 -22.39
CA SER A 15 -19.17 -1.77 -23.20
C SER A 15 -20.14 -0.83 -23.91
N HIS A 16 -21.45 -1.14 -23.94
CA HIS A 16 -22.41 -0.47 -24.82
C HIS A 16 -23.25 0.58 -24.09
N GLU A 17 -23.47 1.70 -24.76
CA GLU A 17 -24.43 2.70 -24.32
C GLU A 17 -25.85 2.14 -24.31
N GLN A 18 -26.65 2.60 -23.36
CA GLN A 18 -28.02 2.18 -23.21
C GLN A 18 -28.90 3.37 -22.85
N THR A 19 -30.04 3.48 -23.53
CA THR A 19 -31.05 4.49 -23.25
C THR A 19 -31.70 4.21 -21.90
N LYS A 20 -31.96 5.28 -21.13
CA LYS A 20 -32.52 5.19 -19.78
C LYS A 20 -33.99 5.57 -19.78
N THR A 21 -34.81 4.68 -19.24
CA THR A 21 -36.24 4.94 -19.05
C THR A 21 -36.49 5.72 -17.76
N PRO A 22 -37.65 6.39 -17.61
CA PRO A 22 -38.03 7.03 -16.35
C PRO A 22 -38.03 6.08 -15.14
N ILE A 23 -38.33 4.80 -15.35
CA ILE A 23 -38.30 3.76 -14.30
C ILE A 23 -36.87 3.50 -13.85
N ASP A 24 -35.92 3.43 -14.79
CA ASP A 24 -34.52 3.20 -14.46
C ASP A 24 -33.96 4.41 -13.67
N LEU A 25 -34.34 5.63 -14.03
CA LEU A 25 -33.99 6.85 -13.28
C LEU A 25 -34.60 6.86 -11.87
N HIS A 26 -35.83 6.38 -11.72
CA HIS A 26 -36.47 6.24 -10.41
C HIS A 26 -35.74 5.23 -9.53
N MET A 27 -35.33 4.08 -10.09
CA MET A 27 -34.54 3.07 -9.37
C MET A 27 -33.21 3.63 -8.88
N LEU A 28 -32.51 4.43 -9.69
CA LEU A 28 -31.25 5.08 -9.28
C LEU A 28 -31.42 6.04 -8.11
N ARG A 29 -32.60 6.66 -7.94
CA ARG A 29 -32.89 7.53 -6.78
C ARG A 29 -32.99 6.77 -5.47
N GLY A 30 -33.09 5.44 -5.51
CA GLY A 30 -33.03 4.59 -4.32
C GLY A 30 -31.64 4.45 -3.71
N TYR A 31 -30.60 4.95 -4.38
CA TYR A 31 -29.22 4.92 -3.88
C TYR A 31 -28.72 6.31 -3.51
N GLU A 32 -27.93 6.37 -2.44
CA GLU A 32 -27.07 7.52 -2.16
C GLU A 32 -26.06 7.75 -3.29
N MET A 33 -25.78 9.00 -3.62
CA MET A 33 -24.88 9.34 -4.73
C MET A 33 -23.47 8.78 -4.52
N ASN A 34 -22.97 8.79 -3.28
CA ASN A 34 -21.68 8.20 -2.94
C ASN A 34 -21.62 6.69 -3.22
N THR A 35 -22.74 5.99 -3.01
CA THR A 35 -22.87 4.56 -3.31
C THR A 35 -22.82 4.32 -4.81
N LEU A 36 -23.55 5.12 -5.60
CA LEU A 36 -23.51 5.03 -7.06
C LEU A 36 -22.12 5.32 -7.63
N ILE A 37 -21.40 6.30 -7.08
CA ILE A 37 -20.01 6.60 -7.47
C ILE A 37 -19.10 5.40 -7.16
N SER A 38 -19.24 4.78 -5.99
CA SER A 38 -18.48 3.58 -5.62
C SER A 38 -18.79 2.39 -6.54
N TYR A 39 -20.06 2.19 -6.89
CA TYR A 39 -20.47 1.12 -7.81
C TYR A 39 -19.98 1.39 -9.24
N ASN A 40 -20.03 2.65 -9.68
CA ASN A 40 -19.46 3.07 -10.94
C ASN A 40 -17.95 2.81 -11.02
N ALA A 41 -17.23 3.06 -9.93
CA ALA A 41 -15.80 2.72 -9.84
C ALA A 41 -15.57 1.21 -9.97
N ALA A 42 -16.46 0.37 -9.43
CA ALA A 42 -16.40 -1.09 -9.59
C ALA A 42 -16.54 -1.50 -11.06
N VAL A 43 -17.53 -0.96 -11.78
CA VAL A 43 -17.75 -1.24 -13.22
C VAL A 43 -16.56 -0.78 -14.04
N LYS A 44 -16.01 0.41 -13.75
CA LYS A 44 -14.80 0.92 -14.41
C LYS A 44 -13.59 0.00 -14.17
N LYS A 45 -13.40 -0.49 -12.94
CA LYS A 45 -12.31 -1.42 -12.57
C LYS A 45 -12.47 -2.76 -13.28
N LEU A 46 -13.70 -3.27 -13.40
CA LEU A 46 -14.01 -4.46 -14.18
C LEU A 46 -13.67 -4.26 -15.65
N GLY A 47 -14.05 -3.14 -16.26
CA GLY A 47 -13.71 -2.82 -17.65
C GLY A 47 -12.19 -2.89 -17.91
N LYS A 48 -11.38 -2.31 -17.01
CA LYS A 48 -9.91 -2.43 -17.08
C LYS A 48 -9.41 -3.88 -16.99
N SER A 49 -10.04 -4.70 -16.13
CA SER A 49 -9.70 -6.12 -16.02
C SER A 49 -10.02 -6.90 -17.30
N MET A 50 -11.14 -6.57 -17.96
CA MET A 50 -11.51 -7.16 -19.25
C MET A 50 -10.56 -6.72 -20.36
N GLU A 51 -10.20 -5.43 -20.42
CA GLU A 51 -9.23 -4.89 -21.37
C GLU A 51 -7.86 -5.54 -21.22
N ALA A 52 -7.40 -5.80 -19.99
CA ALA A 52 -6.16 -6.52 -19.71
C ALA A 52 -6.16 -7.95 -20.27
N LYS A 53 -7.34 -8.54 -20.50
CA LYS A 53 -7.53 -9.84 -21.16
C LYS A 53 -7.79 -9.73 -22.66
N GLY A 54 -7.70 -8.53 -23.22
CA GLY A 54 -8.01 -8.28 -24.63
C GLY A 54 -9.50 -8.22 -24.96
N VAL A 55 -10.38 -8.25 -23.95
CA VAL A 55 -11.84 -8.17 -24.15
C VAL A 55 -12.28 -6.72 -24.02
N LYS A 56 -12.48 -6.07 -25.17
CA LYS A 56 -12.95 -4.67 -25.23
C LYS A 56 -14.46 -4.56 -25.38
N ASP A 57 -15.08 -5.58 -25.95
CA ASP A 57 -16.52 -5.61 -26.21
C ASP A 57 -17.17 -6.73 -25.42
N PHE A 58 -18.14 -6.38 -24.57
CA PHE A 58 -18.87 -7.34 -23.74
C PHE A 58 -20.21 -6.74 -23.30
N LYS A 59 -21.16 -7.62 -22.97
CA LYS A 59 -22.50 -7.26 -22.46
C LYS A 59 -22.81 -8.05 -21.19
N LEU A 60 -23.83 -7.61 -20.46
CA LEU A 60 -24.40 -8.38 -19.37
C LEU A 60 -25.31 -9.51 -19.90
N PRO A 61 -25.42 -10.66 -19.19
CA PRO A 61 -24.84 -10.94 -17.87
C PRO A 61 -23.35 -11.31 -17.92
N LEU A 62 -22.62 -11.00 -16.84
CA LEU A 62 -21.28 -11.52 -16.64
C LEU A 62 -21.33 -13.03 -16.36
N SER A 63 -20.37 -13.79 -16.87
CA SER A 63 -20.18 -15.18 -16.51
C SER A 63 -19.49 -15.33 -15.15
N CYS A 64 -19.58 -16.53 -14.54
CA CYS A 64 -18.79 -16.86 -13.35
C CYS A 64 -17.29 -16.61 -13.58
N ASP A 65 -16.77 -16.96 -14.76
CA ASP A 65 -15.37 -16.76 -15.11
C ASP A 65 -15.00 -15.28 -15.20
N ASN A 66 -15.89 -14.41 -15.68
CA ASN A 66 -15.64 -12.97 -15.64
C ASN A 66 -15.46 -12.48 -14.20
N ILE A 67 -16.28 -12.96 -13.26
CA ILE A 67 -16.18 -12.59 -11.84
C ILE A 67 -14.89 -13.15 -11.23
N TYR A 68 -14.57 -14.43 -11.45
CA TYR A 68 -13.34 -15.04 -10.92
C TYR A 68 -12.10 -14.32 -11.43
N ASN A 69 -12.07 -14.05 -12.73
CA ASN A 69 -10.97 -13.36 -13.38
C ASN A 69 -10.79 -11.94 -12.86
N PHE A 70 -11.89 -11.22 -12.61
CA PHE A 70 -11.85 -9.91 -12.00
C PHE A 70 -11.31 -9.97 -10.56
N CYS A 71 -11.78 -10.92 -9.75
CA CYS A 71 -11.31 -11.09 -8.38
C CYS A 71 -9.84 -11.48 -8.31
N TYR A 72 -9.37 -12.31 -9.25
CA TYR A 72 -7.96 -12.68 -9.36
C TYR A 72 -7.11 -11.48 -9.78
N TRP A 73 -7.54 -10.74 -10.81
CA TRP A 73 -6.78 -9.60 -11.34
C TRP A 73 -6.72 -8.39 -10.40
N ALA A 74 -7.80 -8.12 -9.65
CA ALA A 74 -7.87 -6.98 -8.74
C ALA A 74 -7.46 -7.32 -7.29
N GLY A 75 -7.40 -8.60 -6.95
CA GLY A 75 -6.98 -9.07 -5.63
C GLY A 75 -5.46 -9.19 -5.55
N ARG A 76 -4.91 -9.00 -4.35
CA ARG A 76 -3.49 -9.24 -4.08
C ARG A 76 -3.14 -10.72 -4.24
N GLU A 77 -2.07 -11.01 -4.97
CA GLU A 77 -1.46 -12.34 -5.15
C GLU A 77 -0.15 -12.45 -4.33
N GLU A 78 0.24 -13.67 -3.99
CA GLU A 78 1.48 -13.99 -3.27
C GLU A 78 2.70 -13.37 -3.98
N GLY A 79 3.50 -12.61 -3.22
CA GLY A 79 4.79 -12.09 -3.69
C GLY A 79 4.73 -10.93 -4.71
N LYS A 80 3.55 -10.45 -5.10
CA LYS A 80 3.39 -9.32 -6.04
C LYS A 80 2.49 -8.24 -5.47
N GLN A 81 2.98 -7.01 -5.49
CA GLN A 81 2.15 -5.82 -5.28
C GLN A 81 2.06 -5.10 -6.62
N GLU A 82 0.94 -5.27 -7.29
CA GLU A 82 0.70 -4.65 -8.60
C GLU A 82 -0.19 -3.40 -8.44
N GLU A 83 -0.10 -2.46 -9.38
CA GLU A 83 -0.79 -1.17 -9.28
C GLU A 83 -2.32 -1.32 -9.26
N GLN A 84 -2.83 -2.39 -9.86
CA GLN A 84 -4.26 -2.71 -9.88
C GLN A 84 -4.79 -3.30 -8.58
N ASP A 85 -3.94 -3.70 -7.64
CA ASP A 85 -4.36 -4.41 -6.45
C ASP A 85 -5.23 -3.56 -5.53
N VAL A 86 -6.29 -4.16 -5.01
CA VAL A 86 -7.13 -3.54 -3.97
C VAL A 86 -7.22 -4.46 -2.76
N THR A 87 -7.63 -3.88 -1.62
CA THR A 87 -7.88 -4.69 -0.42
C THR A 87 -9.06 -5.63 -0.63
N ALA A 88 -9.09 -6.77 0.07
CA ALA A 88 -10.23 -7.68 0.04
C ALA A 88 -11.56 -6.97 0.39
N LYS A 89 -11.54 -6.01 1.33
CA LYS A 89 -12.71 -5.18 1.68
C LYS A 89 -13.18 -4.30 0.52
N THR A 90 -12.24 -3.73 -0.23
CA THR A 90 -12.57 -2.92 -1.42
C THR A 90 -13.12 -3.80 -2.54
N LEU A 91 -12.53 -4.97 -2.75
CA LEU A 91 -12.99 -5.93 -3.76
C LEU A 91 -14.40 -6.45 -3.44
N ASP A 92 -14.70 -6.72 -2.17
CA ASP A 92 -16.04 -7.08 -1.70
C ASP A 92 -17.07 -5.98 -2.01
N LYS A 93 -16.72 -4.70 -1.75
CA LYS A 93 -17.54 -3.54 -2.15
C LYS A 93 -17.76 -3.46 -3.66
N TYR A 94 -16.75 -3.79 -4.46
CA TYR A 94 -16.90 -3.84 -5.91
C TYR A 94 -17.90 -4.92 -6.35
N LEU A 95 -17.89 -6.09 -5.71
CA LEU A 95 -18.84 -7.15 -6.03
C LEU A 95 -20.29 -6.75 -5.74
N TYR A 96 -20.56 -6.02 -4.65
CA TYR A 96 -21.88 -5.42 -4.43
C TYR A 96 -22.27 -4.44 -5.56
N GLY A 97 -21.32 -3.63 -6.02
CA GLY A 97 -21.54 -2.74 -7.16
C GLY A 97 -21.85 -3.49 -8.46
N LEU A 98 -21.17 -4.60 -8.73
CA LEU A 98 -21.45 -5.45 -9.90
C LEU A 98 -22.81 -6.15 -9.79
N LYS A 99 -23.23 -6.59 -8.59
CA LYS A 99 -24.57 -7.13 -8.34
C LYS A 99 -25.64 -6.07 -8.59
N ALA A 100 -25.45 -4.85 -8.08
CA ALA A 100 -26.36 -3.72 -8.32
C ALA A 100 -26.42 -3.33 -9.80
N TRP A 101 -25.29 -3.41 -10.52
CA TRP A 101 -25.23 -3.14 -11.95
C TRP A 101 -26.06 -4.15 -12.75
N HIS A 102 -25.97 -5.44 -12.44
CA HIS A 102 -26.83 -6.47 -13.04
C HIS A 102 -28.30 -6.23 -12.75
N LEU A 103 -28.64 -5.89 -11.50
CA LEU A 103 -30.01 -5.57 -11.09
C LEU A 103 -30.58 -4.38 -11.87
N PHE A 104 -29.80 -3.30 -11.99
CA PHE A 104 -30.20 -2.11 -12.75
C PHE A 104 -30.48 -2.42 -14.22
N HIS A 105 -29.66 -3.29 -14.84
CA HIS A 105 -29.83 -3.72 -16.23
C HIS A 105 -30.82 -4.86 -16.44
N LYS A 106 -31.47 -5.34 -15.36
CA LYS A 106 -32.44 -6.45 -15.40
C LYS A 106 -31.80 -7.74 -15.94
N LYS A 107 -30.54 -7.98 -15.58
CA LYS A 107 -29.75 -9.16 -15.94
C LYS A 107 -29.44 -9.98 -14.69
N GLN A 108 -29.35 -11.30 -14.83
CA GLN A 108 -29.04 -12.18 -13.71
C GLN A 108 -27.55 -12.11 -13.38
N TYR A 109 -27.21 -11.82 -12.12
CA TYR A 109 -25.84 -11.96 -11.62
C TYR A 109 -25.51 -13.46 -11.41
N PRO A 110 -24.29 -13.92 -11.74
CA PRO A 110 -23.89 -15.32 -11.58
C PRO A 110 -23.66 -15.68 -10.09
N THR A 111 -24.73 -15.84 -9.31
CA THR A 111 -24.67 -16.10 -7.85
C THR A 111 -23.95 -17.39 -7.49
N VAL A 112 -23.88 -18.35 -8.40
CA VAL A 112 -23.07 -19.60 -8.25
C VAL A 112 -21.59 -19.28 -7.97
N SER A 113 -21.10 -18.10 -8.38
CA SER A 113 -19.73 -17.66 -8.13
C SER A 113 -19.44 -17.26 -6.67
N ASP A 114 -20.46 -16.94 -5.86
CA ASP A 114 -20.30 -16.31 -4.55
C ASP A 114 -19.42 -17.13 -3.59
N ALA A 115 -19.61 -18.46 -3.54
CA ALA A 115 -18.85 -19.32 -2.64
C ALA A 115 -17.35 -19.32 -2.97
N ARG A 116 -17.01 -19.44 -4.26
CA ARG A 116 -15.62 -19.44 -4.72
C ARG A 116 -14.99 -18.05 -4.55
N VAL A 117 -15.72 -16.99 -4.88
CA VAL A 117 -15.27 -15.60 -4.69
C VAL A 117 -14.98 -15.31 -3.22
N LYS A 118 -15.80 -15.80 -2.29
CA LYS A 118 -15.56 -15.66 -0.85
C LYS A 118 -14.25 -16.33 -0.41
N VAL A 119 -13.89 -17.47 -1.00
CA VAL A 119 -12.59 -18.11 -0.76
C VAL A 119 -11.44 -17.27 -1.33
N MET A 120 -11.60 -16.73 -2.54
CA MET A 120 -10.59 -15.85 -3.17
C MET A 120 -10.35 -14.58 -2.33
N LEU A 121 -11.41 -13.95 -1.80
CA LEU A 121 -11.28 -12.79 -0.91
C LEU A 121 -10.52 -13.11 0.38
N ARG A 122 -10.73 -14.31 0.94
CA ARG A 122 -9.98 -14.77 2.13
C ARG A 122 -8.49 -14.97 1.82
N ALA A 123 -8.17 -15.56 0.67
CA ALA A 123 -6.79 -15.69 0.22
C ALA A 123 -6.12 -14.31 0.10
N SER A 124 -6.75 -13.37 -0.61
CA SER A 124 -6.21 -12.01 -0.76
C SER A 124 -6.07 -11.25 0.58
N ALA A 125 -6.99 -11.49 1.53
CA ALA A 125 -6.89 -10.90 2.87
C ALA A 125 -5.71 -11.47 3.68
N LYS A 126 -5.40 -12.75 3.51
CA LYS A 126 -4.25 -13.40 4.15
C LYS A 126 -2.94 -12.80 3.65
N GLU A 127 -2.80 -12.63 2.34
CA GLU A 127 -1.63 -11.98 1.71
C GLU A 127 -1.46 -10.53 2.22
N ALA A 128 -2.56 -9.78 2.36
CA ALA A 128 -2.51 -8.44 2.91
C ALA A 128 -2.05 -8.39 4.39
N ALA A 129 -2.29 -9.45 5.15
CA ALA A 129 -1.86 -9.57 6.55
C ALA A 129 -0.41 -10.05 6.69
N GLU A 130 0.08 -10.83 5.73
CA GLU A 130 1.48 -11.28 5.65
C GLU A 130 2.41 -10.18 5.12
N ALA A 131 1.90 -9.24 4.32
CA ALA A 131 2.59 -7.99 4.04
C ALA A 131 2.84 -7.19 5.34
N PRO A 132 3.96 -6.44 5.46
CA PRO A 132 4.24 -5.66 6.67
C PRO A 132 3.06 -4.73 6.98
N THR A 133 2.45 -4.93 8.16
CA THR A 133 1.27 -4.15 8.54
C THR A 133 1.62 -2.67 8.58
N LYS A 134 0.68 -1.81 8.18
CA LYS A 134 0.83 -0.35 8.25
C LYS A 134 1.35 0.11 9.62
N GLU A 135 0.88 -0.55 10.68
CA GLU A 135 1.30 -0.33 12.06
C GLU A 135 2.80 -0.58 12.30
N LYS A 136 3.38 -1.66 11.74
CA LYS A 136 4.83 -1.92 11.83
C LYS A 136 5.65 -0.83 11.12
N LYS A 137 5.16 -0.34 9.98
CA LYS A 137 5.82 0.74 9.24
C LYS A 137 5.78 2.06 10.02
N GLU A 138 4.64 2.40 10.62
CA GLU A 138 4.49 3.61 11.42
C GLU A 138 5.32 3.54 12.71
N ALA A 139 5.37 2.38 13.37
CA ALA A 139 6.24 2.15 14.53
C ALA A 139 7.73 2.30 14.18
N ALA A 140 8.16 1.71 13.07
CA ALA A 140 9.53 1.84 12.58
C ALA A 140 9.90 3.30 12.26
N LEU A 141 8.99 4.05 11.66
CA LEU A 141 9.19 5.46 11.33
C LEU A 141 9.28 6.33 12.58
N LEU A 142 8.44 6.05 13.59
CA LEU A 142 8.49 6.72 14.88
C LEU A 142 9.84 6.47 15.56
N ASP A 143 10.28 5.21 15.63
CA ASP A 143 11.55 4.85 16.26
C ASP A 143 12.73 5.52 15.57
N LEU A 144 12.76 5.52 14.24
CA LEU A 144 13.77 6.21 13.45
C LEU A 144 13.75 7.72 13.68
N SER A 145 12.57 8.33 13.78
CA SER A 145 12.42 9.77 14.03
C SER A 145 12.92 10.16 15.42
N LEU A 146 12.66 9.33 16.44
CA LEU A 146 13.18 9.54 17.79
C LEU A 146 14.72 9.46 17.82
N VAL A 147 15.30 8.48 17.13
CA VAL A 147 16.75 8.33 17.02
C VAL A 147 17.35 9.54 16.29
N ALA A 148 16.80 9.94 15.15
CA ALA A 148 17.29 11.08 14.37
C ALA A 148 17.21 12.40 15.16
N PHE A 149 16.06 12.65 15.81
CA PHE A 149 15.84 13.85 16.60
C PHE A 149 16.83 13.99 17.76
N TRP A 150 16.97 12.95 18.59
CA TRP A 150 17.83 13.01 19.79
C TRP A 150 19.34 12.89 19.48
N SER A 151 19.70 12.38 18.30
CA SER A 151 21.09 12.38 17.83
C SER A 151 21.47 13.62 17.00
N LEU A 152 20.49 14.48 16.68
CA LEU A 152 20.63 15.61 15.75
C LEU A 152 21.12 15.17 14.35
N ALA A 153 20.79 13.94 13.94
CA ALA A 153 21.14 13.39 12.64
C ALA A 153 20.03 13.64 11.61
N ARG A 154 20.40 13.70 10.32
CA ARG A 154 19.40 13.71 9.25
C ARG A 154 18.83 12.30 9.09
N LEU A 155 17.54 12.19 8.81
CA LEU A 155 16.91 10.90 8.48
C LEU A 155 17.64 10.18 7.34
N GLY A 156 18.10 10.93 6.33
CA GLY A 156 18.88 10.39 5.22
C GLY A 156 20.27 9.86 5.58
N GLU A 157 20.81 10.19 6.76
CA GLU A 157 22.08 9.64 7.28
C GLU A 157 21.85 8.32 8.04
N LEU A 158 20.61 8.04 8.45
CA LEU A 158 20.21 6.85 9.21
C LEU A 158 19.36 5.87 8.38
N THR A 159 19.17 6.14 7.08
CA THR A 159 18.34 5.35 6.17
C THR A 159 19.10 4.97 4.91
N TYR A 160 18.69 3.86 4.29
CA TYR A 160 19.26 3.38 3.03
C TYR A 160 18.75 4.18 1.82
N HIS A 161 19.53 4.23 0.74
CA HIS A 161 19.18 4.90 -0.51
C HIS A 161 18.43 4.01 -1.49
N SER A 162 18.50 2.68 -1.34
CA SER A 162 17.81 1.71 -2.19
C SER A 162 16.88 0.81 -1.39
N GLU A 163 15.76 0.43 -2.02
CA GLU A 163 14.79 -0.52 -1.47
C GLU A 163 15.27 -1.98 -1.53
N ARG A 164 16.27 -2.28 -2.37
CA ARG A 164 16.82 -3.62 -2.60
C ARG A 164 18.34 -3.61 -2.77
N GLY A 165 18.97 -4.71 -2.34
CA GLY A 165 20.42 -4.91 -2.38
C GLY A 165 21.10 -4.68 -1.03
N PRO A 166 22.34 -5.15 -0.86
CA PRO A 166 23.09 -4.92 0.37
C PRO A 166 23.33 -3.41 0.57
N PRO A 167 23.29 -2.91 1.81
CA PRO A 167 23.64 -1.53 2.07
C PRO A 167 25.04 -1.22 1.53
N SER A 168 25.20 -0.10 0.85
CA SER A 168 26.50 0.40 0.43
C SER A 168 27.45 0.45 1.64
N GLU A 169 28.60 -0.22 1.52
CA GLU A 169 29.54 -0.38 2.63
C GLU A 169 30.07 0.96 3.19
N ARG A 170 30.06 2.00 2.35
CA ARG A 170 30.72 3.27 2.64
C ARG A 170 29.86 4.28 3.40
N SER A 171 28.58 4.42 3.07
CA SER A 171 27.76 5.55 3.55
C SER A 171 26.56 5.19 4.41
N GLU A 172 26.19 3.91 4.49
CA GLU A 172 24.94 3.50 5.14
C GLU A 172 25.18 2.84 6.51
N VAL A 173 24.32 3.19 7.46
CA VAL A 173 24.39 2.74 8.86
C VAL A 173 23.82 1.33 8.98
N ARG A 174 24.63 0.42 9.50
CA ARG A 174 24.26 -0.98 9.76
C ARG A 174 24.03 -1.22 11.25
N LYS A 175 23.39 -2.34 11.59
CA LYS A 175 23.19 -2.75 13.00
C LYS A 175 24.50 -2.78 13.80
N GLN A 176 25.60 -3.20 13.16
CA GLN A 176 26.95 -3.25 13.77
C GLN A 176 27.56 -1.88 14.08
N ASP A 177 27.06 -0.81 13.44
CA ASP A 177 27.53 0.56 13.66
C ASP A 177 26.85 1.20 14.89
N ALA A 178 25.87 0.50 15.49
CA ALA A 178 25.18 0.91 16.70
C ALA A 178 25.63 0.07 17.91
N LEU A 179 25.98 0.75 18.99
CA LEU A 179 26.43 0.13 20.23
C LEU A 179 25.65 0.70 21.41
N VAL A 180 25.06 -0.18 22.22
CA VAL A 180 24.39 0.19 23.47
C VAL A 180 25.29 -0.22 24.64
N ARG A 181 25.53 0.71 25.57
CA ARG A 181 26.39 0.52 26.74
C ARG A 181 25.63 0.81 28.04
N ASP A 182 26.31 0.57 29.16
CA ASP A 182 25.92 1.06 30.48
C ASP A 182 24.48 0.68 30.85
N HIS A 183 24.16 -0.62 30.78
CA HIS A 183 22.82 -1.15 31.06
C HIS A 183 21.69 -0.43 30.30
N HIS A 184 21.93 -0.09 29.02
CA HIS A 184 20.99 0.63 28.16
C HIS A 184 20.71 2.09 28.57
N SER A 185 21.58 2.71 29.38
CA SER A 185 21.49 4.14 29.69
C SER A 185 22.05 5.03 28.57
N LYS A 186 22.91 4.48 27.69
CA LYS A 186 23.55 5.20 26.60
C LYS A 186 23.68 4.34 25.35
N ALA A 187 23.50 4.94 24.20
CA ALA A 187 23.81 4.34 22.92
C ALA A 187 24.66 5.26 22.05
N LYS A 188 25.41 4.65 21.13
CA LYS A 188 26.30 5.31 20.19
C LYS A 188 26.06 4.77 18.79
N ILE A 189 25.96 5.64 17.80
CA ILE A 189 25.84 5.27 16.37
C ILE A 189 27.00 5.91 15.62
N SER A 190 27.75 5.10 14.88
CA SER A 190 28.89 5.54 14.07
C SER A 190 28.46 5.81 12.63
N LEU A 191 28.61 7.04 12.17
CA LEU A 191 28.36 7.44 10.77
C LEU A 191 29.68 7.55 10.01
N ARG A 192 29.78 6.88 8.86
CA ARG A 192 30.88 7.02 7.91
C ARG A 192 30.53 8.10 6.87
N ASP A 193 31.51 8.89 6.44
CA ASP A 193 31.36 9.93 5.39
C ASP A 193 30.26 10.98 5.68
N ALA A 194 30.05 11.32 6.96
CA ALA A 194 29.13 12.39 7.34
C ALA A 194 29.59 13.73 6.75
N LYS A 195 28.68 14.49 6.13
CA LYS A 195 28.99 15.79 5.48
C LYS A 195 29.63 16.82 6.42
N THR A 196 29.45 16.64 7.72
CA THR A 196 29.94 17.51 8.80
C THR A 196 31.29 17.08 9.36
N SER A 197 31.86 15.96 8.89
CA SER A 197 33.17 15.44 9.29
C SER A 197 34.19 15.55 8.16
N LYS A 198 35.49 15.49 8.49
CA LYS A 198 36.54 15.45 7.47
C LYS A 198 36.43 14.15 6.67
N PRO A 199 36.82 14.15 5.38
CA PRO A 199 36.84 12.93 4.58
C PRO A 199 37.65 11.82 5.29
N GLY A 200 37.03 10.66 5.51
CA GLY A 200 37.64 9.52 6.20
C GLY A 200 37.48 9.49 7.73
N GLU A 201 36.94 10.53 8.37
CA GLU A 201 36.61 10.52 9.80
C GLU A 201 35.18 10.03 10.06
N THR A 202 35.02 9.20 11.11
CA THR A 202 33.71 8.69 11.55
C THR A 202 33.08 9.65 12.55
N GLN A 203 31.84 10.06 12.31
CA GLN A 203 31.08 10.86 13.27
C GLN A 203 30.38 9.94 14.27
N GLU A 204 30.41 10.32 15.55
CA GLU A 204 29.74 9.57 16.60
C GLU A 204 28.50 10.31 17.08
N LEU A 205 27.34 9.69 16.90
CA LEU A 205 26.07 10.14 17.45
C LEU A 205 25.88 9.51 18.82
N ILE A 206 25.54 10.32 19.82
CA ILE A 206 25.32 9.86 21.19
C ILE A 206 23.84 10.01 21.55
N LEU A 207 23.25 8.94 22.07
CA LEU A 207 21.89 8.92 22.58
C LEU A 207 21.91 8.60 24.08
N LEU A 208 21.15 9.37 24.85
CA LEU A 208 20.95 9.14 26.28
C LEU A 208 19.53 8.63 26.52
N ALA A 209 19.40 7.65 27.41
CA ALA A 209 18.11 7.11 27.77
C ALA A 209 17.25 8.16 28.47
N GLN A 210 15.96 8.19 28.12
CA GLN A 210 14.96 9.04 28.74
C GLN A 210 13.96 8.17 29.50
N ASN A 211 13.40 8.68 30.60
CA ASN A 211 12.43 7.97 31.42
C ASN A 211 10.98 8.17 30.92
N HIS A 212 10.74 7.89 29.63
CA HIS A 212 9.41 8.01 29.01
C HIS A 212 9.33 7.21 27.70
N CYS A 213 8.13 7.08 27.13
CA CYS A 213 7.87 6.30 25.91
C CYS A 213 8.66 6.77 24.67
N LEU A 214 9.06 8.03 24.61
CA LEU A 214 9.86 8.62 23.51
C LEU A 214 11.38 8.41 23.66
N CYS A 215 11.81 7.43 24.45
CA CYS A 215 13.23 7.19 24.74
C CYS A 215 13.99 6.74 23.47
N PRO A 216 15.05 7.46 23.04
CA PRO A 216 15.76 7.15 21.80
C PRO A 216 16.60 5.88 21.90
N VAL A 217 17.13 5.54 23.08
CA VAL A 217 17.87 4.28 23.29
C VAL A 217 16.93 3.08 23.17
N GLN A 218 15.70 3.18 23.69
CA GLN A 218 14.71 2.11 23.56
C GLN A 218 14.20 1.99 22.11
N ALA A 219 14.02 3.11 21.41
CA ALA A 219 13.71 3.11 19.97
C ALA A 219 14.81 2.42 19.15
N LEU A 220 16.08 2.72 19.42
CA LEU A 220 17.21 2.07 18.76
C LEU A 220 17.23 0.55 19.04
N LEU A 221 17.02 0.14 20.30
CA LEU A 221 16.98 -1.28 20.68
C LEU A 221 15.86 -2.05 19.95
N ARG A 222 14.67 -1.45 19.79
CA ARG A 222 13.57 -2.05 19.01
C ARG A 222 13.99 -2.30 17.57
N ARG A 223 14.60 -1.30 16.91
CA ARG A 223 15.10 -1.43 15.54
C ARG A 223 16.23 -2.46 15.40
N MET A 224 17.15 -2.53 16.37
CA MET A 224 18.21 -3.54 16.37
C MET A 224 17.66 -4.97 16.53
N LYS A 225 16.59 -5.14 17.32
CA LYS A 225 15.91 -6.43 17.49
C LYS A 225 15.21 -6.86 16.19
N GLU A 226 14.52 -5.95 15.51
CA GLU A 226 13.88 -6.21 14.22
C GLU A 226 14.88 -6.57 13.13
N ALA A 227 16.04 -5.90 13.08
CA ALA A 227 17.14 -6.23 12.17
C ALA A 227 17.81 -7.58 12.45
N SER A 228 17.43 -8.28 13.52
CA SER A 228 17.92 -9.63 13.85
C SER A 228 16.97 -10.73 13.40
N LEU A 229 15.78 -10.37 12.89
CA LEU A 229 14.81 -11.32 12.35
C LEU A 229 15.20 -11.73 10.92
N PRO A 230 14.84 -12.94 10.44
CA PRO A 230 15.10 -13.38 9.07
C PRO A 230 14.64 -12.36 8.02
N GLU A 231 15.33 -12.27 6.88
CA GLU A 231 15.16 -11.22 5.84
C GLU A 231 13.70 -10.97 5.42
N ASP A 232 12.85 -12.00 5.42
CA ASP A 232 11.40 -11.88 5.11
C ASP A 232 10.63 -10.94 6.04
N SER A 233 11.15 -10.67 7.24
CA SER A 233 10.51 -9.79 8.24
C SER A 233 11.00 -8.33 8.18
N GLN A 234 12.03 -8.02 7.39
CA GLN A 234 12.77 -6.75 7.48
C GLN A 234 12.26 -5.60 6.58
N LYS A 235 11.09 -5.74 5.95
CA LYS A 235 10.55 -4.72 5.02
C LYS A 235 9.93 -3.51 5.76
N THR A 236 10.77 -2.72 6.43
CA THR A 236 10.38 -1.41 6.99
C THR A 236 11.40 -0.35 6.57
N HIS A 237 11.23 0.17 5.35
CA HIS A 237 11.99 1.33 4.87
C HIS A 237 11.05 2.46 4.39
N TYR A 238 11.51 3.70 4.59
CA TYR A 238 10.86 4.94 4.21
C TYR A 238 11.55 5.50 2.94
N SER A 239 10.85 5.45 1.81
CA SER A 239 11.26 6.13 0.57
C SER A 239 11.06 7.63 0.73
N GLY A 240 12.13 8.34 1.09
CA GLY A 240 12.22 9.78 0.94
C GLY A 240 12.97 10.09 -0.35
N THR A 241 12.25 10.28 -1.46
CA THR A 241 12.83 10.84 -2.69
C THR A 241 13.40 12.22 -2.38
N THR A 242 14.71 12.31 -2.16
CA THR A 242 15.42 13.59 -2.13
C THR A 242 16.24 13.65 -3.41
N THR A 243 15.69 14.30 -4.44
CA THR A 243 16.45 14.78 -5.60
C THR A 243 17.51 15.75 -5.08
N LYS A 244 18.78 15.31 -5.01
CA LYS A 244 19.89 16.25 -4.87
C LYS A 244 19.99 17.05 -6.16
N GLY A 245 19.63 18.33 -6.09
CA GLY A 245 19.96 19.29 -7.12
C GLY A 245 21.47 19.24 -7.38
N ALA A 246 21.83 18.91 -8.61
CA ALA A 246 23.19 19.07 -9.10
C ALA A 246 23.50 20.57 -9.15
N LEU A 247 24.23 21.09 -8.17
CA LEU A 247 24.97 22.33 -8.39
C LEU A 247 26.24 21.95 -9.15
N GLY A 248 26.24 22.29 -10.43
CA GLY A 248 27.39 22.24 -11.30
C GLY A 248 28.53 23.07 -10.74
N ARG A 249 29.74 22.54 -10.88
CA ARG A 249 30.98 23.30 -10.79
C ARG A 249 31.02 24.28 -11.96
N THR A 250 31.24 25.55 -11.66
CA THR A 250 31.98 26.49 -12.51
C THR A 250 33.21 26.88 -11.76
#